data_AF-A0A524GKW5-F1
#
_entry.id   AF-A0A524GKW5-F1
#
_cell.length_a   1.000
_cell.length_b   1.000
_cell.length_c   1.000
_cell.angle_alpha   90.00
_cell.angle_beta   90.00
_cell.angle_gamma   90.00
#
_symmetry.space_group_name_H-M   'P 1'
#
loop_
_entity.id
_entity.type
_entity.pdbx_description
1 polymer ?
#
loop_
_entity_poly.entity_id
_entity_poly.type
_entity_poly.pdbx_seq_one_letter_code
_entity_poly.pdbx_strand_id
1 'polypeptide(L)'
;MMSDREVYPYSLKTVLEQNEFENIMDNNMFSAFIPDNLPIPAIDEPRNTQSSGCGVARHPEYLRYSQINQIFSYIGYIKRTGKSSFRKYLPLLFDQLNIFLSVFEKIIFTMDVMISEDIYLERKLGLENFLEFYKRRSEKGPEWLEEVWRRQKHYLEQLDMLTETLKVRGHVFDFSDDPMFDEIITLCRSKLNGNDPESPNDVDYGFVTNVCLKAYSDREPKTIWSGDRHVLRILDAIYNRSDLKIEFPRVNLRATYSPRNFAYLFPLS
;
A
#
# COMPACT_ATOMS: atom_id res chain seq x y z
N MET A 1 28.63 2.99 8.10
CA MET A 1 27.35 3.72 8.28
C MET A 1 26.70 3.75 6.91
N MET A 2 25.56 3.07 6.72
CA MET A 2 24.77 3.21 5.49
C MET A 2 24.33 4.68 5.39
N SER A 3 24.39 5.26 4.19
CA SER A 3 23.86 6.61 4.02
C SER A 3 22.34 6.57 4.24
N ASP A 4 21.78 7.58 4.92
CA ASP A 4 20.33 7.65 5.19
C ASP A 4 19.46 7.58 3.91
N ARG A 5 20.07 7.75 2.73
CA ARG A 5 19.41 7.67 1.41
C ARG A 5 19.02 6.26 0.98
N GLU A 6 19.53 5.22 1.62
CA GLU A 6 19.34 3.83 1.22
C GLU A 6 18.29 3.09 2.07
N VAL A 7 17.76 3.76 3.08
CA VAL A 7 16.73 3.19 3.97
C VAL A 7 15.35 3.67 3.51
N TYR A 8 14.34 2.82 3.66
CA TYR A 8 12.95 3.22 3.44
C TYR A 8 12.57 4.38 4.38
N PRO A 9 11.91 5.44 3.91
CA PRO A 9 11.29 5.58 2.58
C PRO A 9 12.18 6.25 1.52
N TYR A 10 13.39 6.71 1.84
CA TYR A 10 14.27 7.41 0.89
C TYR A 10 14.67 6.54 -0.30
N SER A 11 14.90 5.24 -0.07
CA SER A 11 15.23 4.30 -1.15
C SER A 11 14.11 4.20 -2.19
N LEU A 12 12.84 4.35 -1.80
CA LEU A 12 11.71 4.34 -2.74
C LEU A 12 11.83 5.47 -3.75
N LYS A 13 12.11 6.70 -3.27
CA LYS A 13 12.28 7.88 -4.10
C LYS A 13 13.36 7.66 -5.17
N THR A 14 14.54 7.21 -4.75
CA THR A 14 15.69 6.96 -5.63
C THR A 14 15.36 5.97 -6.75
N VAL A 15 14.53 4.98 -6.47
CA VAL A 15 14.27 3.89 -7.41
C VAL A 15 13.16 4.24 -8.38
N LEU A 16 12.14 4.98 -7.91
CA LEU A 16 11.16 5.58 -8.81
C LEU A 16 11.83 6.52 -9.81
N GLU A 17 12.86 7.28 -9.40
CA GLU A 17 13.66 8.14 -10.30
C GLU A 17 14.47 7.35 -11.34
N GLN A 18 14.88 6.13 -11.01
CA GLN A 18 15.65 5.27 -11.91
C GLN A 18 14.77 4.49 -12.89
N ASN A 19 13.45 4.47 -12.70
CA ASN A 19 12.54 3.79 -13.61
C ASN A 19 12.22 4.67 -14.81
N GLU A 20 12.43 4.12 -16.01
CA GLU A 20 12.16 4.79 -17.28
C GLU A 20 10.68 4.78 -17.69
N PHE A 21 9.84 3.98 -17.03
CA PHE A 21 8.41 3.85 -17.32
C PHE A 21 7.55 4.51 -16.23
N GLU A 22 6.33 4.90 -16.61
CA GLU A 22 5.29 5.35 -15.67
C GLU A 22 5.10 4.32 -14.54
N ASN A 23 5.11 4.83 -13.31
CA ASN A 23 5.11 4.02 -12.09
C ASN A 23 3.69 3.93 -11.52
N ILE A 24 3.06 2.76 -11.62
CA ILE A 24 1.74 2.52 -11.04
C ILE A 24 1.92 1.95 -9.63
N MET A 25 1.51 2.73 -8.63
CA MET A 25 1.66 2.41 -7.22
C MET A 25 0.44 1.64 -6.72
N ASP A 26 0.68 0.61 -5.91
CA ASP A 26 -0.39 -0.08 -5.20
C ASP A 26 -0.75 0.61 -3.86
N ASN A 27 -1.73 0.06 -3.15
CA ASN A 27 -2.17 0.58 -1.86
C ASN A 27 -1.09 0.50 -0.76
N ASN A 28 -0.21 -0.52 -0.80
CA ASN A 28 0.81 -0.72 0.21
C ASN A 28 1.90 0.37 0.17
N MET A 29 2.07 1.04 -0.96
CA MET A 29 3.02 2.15 -1.08
C MET A 29 2.67 3.34 -0.16
N PHE A 30 1.43 3.44 0.30
CA PHE A 30 0.97 4.46 1.26
C PHE A 30 1.18 4.06 2.74
N SER A 31 1.80 2.90 3.00
CA SER A 31 2.01 2.38 4.35
C SER A 31 3.42 2.67 4.86
N ALA A 32 3.52 3.33 6.01
CA ALA A 32 4.81 3.59 6.67
C ALA A 32 5.28 2.37 7.50
N PHE A 33 6.54 1.97 7.30
CA PHE A 33 7.16 0.82 7.96
C PHE A 33 8.17 1.22 9.04
N ILE A 34 8.37 0.36 10.04
CA ILE A 34 9.38 0.52 11.09
C ILE A 34 10.74 0.11 10.51
N PRO A 35 11.74 1.02 10.46
CA PRO A 35 13.09 0.66 10.06
C PRO A 35 13.76 -0.35 11.00
N ASP A 36 14.53 -1.29 10.45
CA ASP A 36 15.20 -2.36 11.22
C ASP A 36 16.25 -1.83 12.21
N ASN A 37 16.81 -0.65 11.95
CA ASN A 37 17.82 -0.02 12.80
C ASN A 37 17.21 0.77 13.98
N LEU A 38 15.89 0.92 14.05
CA LEU A 38 15.27 1.59 15.19
C LEU A 38 15.26 0.67 16.41
N PRO A 39 15.48 1.21 17.62
CA PRO A 39 15.45 0.44 18.86
C PRO A 39 14.01 0.13 19.32
N ILE A 40 13.14 -0.28 18.38
CA ILE A 40 11.76 -0.67 18.62
C ILE A 40 11.68 -2.19 18.55
N PRO A 41 11.22 -2.88 19.60
CA PRO A 41 11.19 -4.34 19.61
C PRO A 41 10.16 -4.86 18.61
N ALA A 42 10.53 -5.92 17.90
CA ALA A 42 9.61 -6.68 17.06
C ALA A 42 8.51 -7.32 17.93
N ILE A 43 7.28 -7.27 17.44
CA ILE A 43 6.11 -7.85 18.09
C ILE A 43 5.45 -8.79 17.10
N ASP A 44 5.25 -10.04 17.49
CA ASP A 44 4.50 -11.00 16.69
C ASP A 44 3.04 -10.57 16.57
N GLU A 45 2.46 -10.74 15.39
CA GLU A 45 1.07 -10.37 15.13
C GLU A 45 0.12 -11.27 15.93
N PRO A 46 -0.54 -10.76 17.00
CA PRO A 46 -1.35 -11.58 17.90
C PRO A 46 -2.58 -12.19 17.20
N ARG A 47 -3.00 -11.66 16.05
CA ARG A 47 -4.09 -12.25 15.25
C ARG A 47 -3.67 -13.50 14.47
N ASN A 48 -2.38 -13.70 14.19
CA ASN A 48 -1.91 -14.92 13.55
C ASN A 48 -1.86 -16.10 14.54
N THR A 49 -1.86 -15.84 15.85
CA THR A 49 -1.94 -16.88 16.89
C THR A 49 -3.36 -17.35 17.19
N GLN A 50 -4.38 -16.73 16.61
CA GLN A 50 -5.76 -17.18 16.72
C GLN A 50 -6.36 -17.32 15.33
N SER A 51 -6.51 -18.56 14.87
CA SER A 51 -7.31 -18.92 13.69
C SER A 51 -8.75 -18.44 13.90
N SER A 52 -8.99 -17.18 13.55
CA SER A 52 -10.27 -16.51 13.71
C SER A 52 -11.00 -16.60 12.36
N GLY A 53 -11.89 -17.58 12.26
CA GLY A 53 -12.72 -17.86 11.09
C GLY A 53 -13.86 -16.87 10.87
N CYS A 54 -13.62 -15.57 11.04
CA CYS A 54 -14.64 -14.56 10.80
C CYS A 54 -14.07 -13.42 9.95
N GLY A 55 -14.75 -13.13 8.84
CA GLY A 55 -14.39 -12.08 7.89
C GLY A 55 -14.41 -10.70 8.55
N VAL A 56 -13.27 -10.31 9.12
CA VAL A 56 -13.02 -8.91 9.47
C VAL A 56 -12.56 -8.22 8.21
N ALA A 57 -13.34 -7.22 7.76
CA ALA A 57 -13.00 -6.38 6.63
C ALA A 57 -11.56 -5.85 6.77
N ARG A 58 -10.79 -5.97 5.70
CA ARG A 58 -9.38 -5.55 5.66
C ARG A 58 -9.32 -4.03 5.83
N HIS A 59 -8.41 -3.55 6.67
CA HIS A 59 -8.00 -2.16 6.60
C HIS A 59 -6.94 -2.03 5.50
N PRO A 60 -6.91 -0.92 4.74
CA PRO A 60 -5.97 -0.65 3.62
C PRO A 60 -4.49 -0.69 3.98
N GLU A 61 -4.14 -0.93 5.24
CA GLU A 61 -2.78 -0.97 5.75
C GLU A 61 -2.45 -2.33 6.34
N TYR A 62 -3.23 -3.40 6.14
CA TYR A 62 -2.92 -4.71 6.74
C TYR A 62 -2.22 -5.66 5.76
N LEU A 63 -0.90 -5.73 5.86
CA LEU A 63 -0.12 -6.79 5.22
C LEU A 63 -0.03 -8.00 6.16
N ARG A 64 -0.29 -9.22 5.65
CA ARG A 64 -0.13 -10.46 6.40
C ARG A 64 1.36 -10.73 6.68
N TYR A 65 1.88 -10.13 7.74
CA TYR A 65 3.20 -10.43 8.28
C TYR A 65 3.09 -11.17 9.60
N SER A 66 4.08 -12.01 9.89
CA SER A 66 4.24 -12.63 11.21
C SER A 66 4.46 -11.59 12.32
N GLN A 67 4.83 -10.36 11.95
CA GLN A 67 5.18 -9.27 12.84
C GLN A 67 4.41 -7.99 12.52
N ILE A 68 4.14 -7.18 13.54
CA ILE A 68 3.57 -5.83 13.40
C ILE A 68 4.68 -4.86 12.98
N ASN A 69 4.98 -4.80 11.68
CA ASN A 69 6.10 -4.00 11.15
C ASN A 69 5.69 -2.65 10.56
N GLN A 70 4.40 -2.33 10.51
CA GLN A 70 3.93 -1.00 10.11
C GLN A 70 3.74 -0.11 11.33
N ILE A 71 4.12 1.15 11.18
CA ILE A 71 4.09 2.11 12.27
C ILE A 71 2.66 2.32 12.77
N PHE A 72 1.69 2.49 11.87
CA PHE A 72 0.29 2.72 12.24
C PHE A 72 -0.31 1.52 12.99
N SER A 73 -0.02 0.29 12.53
CA SER A 73 -0.41 -0.96 13.19
C SER A 73 0.22 -1.10 14.59
N TYR A 74 1.51 -0.72 14.75
CA TYR A 74 2.22 -0.74 16.03
C TYR A 74 1.64 0.26 17.02
N ILE A 75 1.33 1.48 16.58
CA ILE A 75 0.62 2.48 17.40
C ILE A 75 -0.74 1.90 17.84
N GLY A 76 -1.47 1.26 16.92
CA GLY A 76 -2.71 0.53 17.24
C GLY A 76 -2.53 -0.52 18.33
N TYR A 77 -1.44 -1.29 18.30
CA TYR A 77 -1.10 -2.25 19.34
C TYR A 77 -0.82 -1.58 20.70
N ILE A 78 -0.04 -0.50 20.73
CA ILE A 78 0.24 0.26 21.96
C ILE A 78 -1.06 0.77 22.58
N LYS A 79 -1.96 1.33 21.77
CA LYS A 79 -3.29 1.80 22.22
C LYS A 79 -4.10 0.67 22.86
N ARG A 80 -4.22 -0.47 22.19
CA ARG A 80 -5.04 -1.61 22.65
C ARG A 80 -4.49 -2.26 23.93
N THR A 81 -3.17 -2.41 24.03
CA THR A 81 -2.56 -3.10 25.17
C THR A 81 -2.34 -2.20 26.39
N GLY A 82 -2.22 -0.88 26.18
CA GLY A 82 -2.02 0.09 27.25
C GLY A 82 -0.70 -0.04 28.03
N LYS A 83 0.19 -0.98 27.64
CA LYS A 83 1.45 -1.28 28.33
C LYS A 83 2.40 -0.08 28.29
N SER A 84 2.70 0.47 29.47
CA SER A 84 3.58 1.64 29.62
C SER A 84 4.98 1.43 29.03
N SER A 85 5.49 0.19 29.09
CA SER A 85 6.80 -0.19 28.54
C SER A 85 6.94 0.07 27.03
N PHE A 86 5.84 0.07 26.27
CA PHE A 86 5.86 0.36 24.83
C PHE A 86 5.54 1.82 24.50
N ARG A 87 4.94 2.58 25.43
CA ARG A 87 4.60 4.00 25.19
C ARG A 87 5.82 4.87 24.92
N LYS A 88 6.99 4.50 25.46
CA LYS A 88 8.25 5.19 25.22
C LYS A 88 8.67 5.22 23.73
N TYR A 89 8.10 4.34 22.89
CA TYR A 89 8.39 4.30 21.45
C TYR A 89 7.47 5.20 20.62
N LEU A 90 6.38 5.74 21.20
CA LEU A 90 5.45 6.61 20.48
C LEU A 90 6.15 7.82 19.81
N PRO A 91 7.07 8.55 20.46
CA PRO A 91 7.79 9.65 19.80
C PRO A 91 8.52 9.18 18.55
N LEU A 92 9.31 8.09 18.65
CA LEU A 92 10.06 7.53 17.52
C LEU A 92 9.13 7.10 16.38
N LEU A 93 8.00 6.46 16.70
CA LEU A 93 7.01 6.04 15.71
C LEU A 93 6.42 7.25 14.97
N PHE A 94 6.05 8.32 15.68
CA PHE A 94 5.52 9.53 15.05
C PHE A 94 6.58 10.27 14.22
N ASP A 95 7.83 10.30 14.67
CA ASP A 95 8.92 10.88 13.88
C ASP A 95 9.10 10.16 12.55
N GLN A 96 8.99 8.83 12.54
CA GLN A 96 9.02 8.06 11.30
C GLN A 96 7.81 8.29 10.39
N LEU A 97 6.61 8.50 10.95
CA LEU A 97 5.44 8.90 10.14
C LEU A 97 5.68 10.24 9.44
N ASN A 98 6.29 11.21 10.13
CA ASN A 98 6.61 12.51 9.55
C ASN A 98 7.69 12.40 8.47
N ILE A 99 8.71 11.56 8.68
CA ILE A 99 9.73 11.26 7.65
C ILE A 99 9.07 10.63 6.43
N PHE A 100 8.19 9.66 6.63
CA PHE A 100 7.44 9.03 5.54
C PHE A 100 6.64 10.06 4.74
N LEU A 101 5.83 10.88 5.40
CA LEU A 101 5.08 11.95 4.73
C LEU A 101 5.98 12.89 3.93
N SER A 102 7.10 13.32 4.50
CA SER A 102 8.02 14.26 3.84
C SER A 102 8.66 13.67 2.58
N VAL A 103 8.94 12.36 2.57
CA VAL A 103 9.47 11.68 1.39
C VAL A 103 8.37 11.42 0.37
N PHE A 104 7.20 10.98 0.83
CA PHE A 104 6.07 10.68 -0.02
C PHE A 104 5.54 11.94 -0.72
N GLU A 105 5.45 13.05 -0.01
CA GLU A 105 5.17 14.37 -0.57
C GLU A 105 6.08 14.67 -1.77
N LYS A 106 7.40 14.49 -1.61
CA LYS A 106 8.36 14.70 -2.72
C LYS A 106 8.06 13.78 -3.90
N ILE A 107 7.76 12.50 -3.66
CA ILE A 107 7.41 11.55 -4.73
C ILE A 107 6.19 12.08 -5.50
N ILE A 108 5.10 12.37 -4.79
CA ILE A 108 3.83 12.83 -5.37
C ILE A 108 3.99 14.14 -6.15
N PHE A 109 4.80 15.08 -5.66
CA PHE A 109 4.97 16.37 -6.32
C PHE A 109 5.94 16.34 -7.50
N THR A 110 6.94 15.46 -7.51
CA THR A 110 8.06 15.53 -8.46
C THR A 110 8.15 14.39 -9.46
N MET A 111 7.40 13.30 -9.26
CA MET A 111 7.52 12.09 -10.07
C MET A 111 6.26 11.79 -10.86
N ASP A 112 6.41 10.98 -11.90
CA ASP A 112 5.31 10.41 -12.67
C ASP A 112 4.85 9.09 -12.04
N VAL A 113 4.02 9.26 -11.02
CA VAL A 113 3.39 8.16 -10.29
C VAL A 113 1.88 8.21 -10.49
N MET A 114 1.29 7.04 -10.70
CA MET A 114 -0.14 6.87 -10.95
C MET A 114 -0.73 5.86 -9.97
N ILE A 115 -2.02 5.99 -9.68
CA ILE A 115 -2.79 4.97 -8.94
C ILE A 115 -4.10 4.69 -9.66
N SER A 116 -4.63 3.47 -9.51
CA SER A 116 -5.98 3.18 -9.97
C SER A 116 -7.02 3.88 -9.10
N GLU A 117 -8.20 4.13 -9.66
CA GLU A 117 -9.32 4.72 -8.92
C GLU A 117 -9.76 3.84 -7.74
N ASP A 118 -9.70 2.52 -7.87
CA ASP A 118 -10.00 1.59 -6.77
C ASP A 118 -9.16 1.88 -5.52
N ILE A 119 -7.85 2.07 -5.69
CA ILE A 119 -6.92 2.38 -4.59
C ILE A 119 -7.25 3.76 -4.01
N TYR A 120 -7.47 4.75 -4.87
CA TYR A 120 -7.86 6.10 -4.45
C TYR A 120 -9.13 6.05 -3.57
N LEU A 121 -10.17 5.33 -4.00
CA LEU A 121 -11.44 5.19 -3.27
C LEU A 121 -11.25 4.40 -1.97
N GLU A 122 -10.44 3.34 -1.96
CA GLU A 122 -10.14 2.58 -0.74
C GLU A 122 -9.48 3.47 0.32
N ARG A 123 -8.53 4.33 -0.08
CA ARG A 123 -7.88 5.28 0.82
C ARG A 123 -8.88 6.30 1.38
N LYS A 124 -9.77 6.83 0.53
CA LYS A 124 -10.83 7.76 0.95
C LYS A 124 -11.74 7.14 2.00
N LEU A 125 -12.28 5.97 1.69
CA LEU A 125 -13.15 5.24 2.59
C LEU A 125 -12.44 4.91 3.92
N GLY A 126 -11.15 4.56 3.86
CA GLY A 126 -10.31 4.34 5.04
C GLY A 126 -10.24 5.54 5.97
N LEU A 127 -10.02 6.75 5.43
CA LEU A 127 -10.02 7.99 6.20
C LEU A 127 -11.40 8.30 6.78
N GLU A 128 -12.46 8.21 5.96
CA GLU A 128 -13.82 8.52 6.39
C GLU A 128 -14.24 7.67 7.58
N ASN A 129 -13.98 6.37 7.51
CA ASN A 129 -14.22 5.44 8.61
C ASN A 129 -13.43 5.82 9.88
N PHE A 130 -12.16 6.21 9.72
CA PHE A 130 -11.35 6.70 10.84
C PHE A 130 -11.93 7.96 11.46
N LEU A 131 -12.34 8.94 10.65
CA LEU A 131 -12.90 10.21 11.12
C LEU A 131 -14.26 10.03 11.79
N GLU A 132 -15.10 9.13 11.29
CA GLU A 132 -16.37 8.76 11.91
C GLU A 132 -16.14 8.15 13.30
N PHE A 133 -15.20 7.20 13.41
CA PHE A 133 -14.81 6.62 14.69
C PHE A 133 -14.22 7.67 15.64
N TYR A 134 -13.37 8.56 15.12
CA TYR A 134 -12.77 9.66 15.88
C TYR A 134 -13.83 10.60 16.47
N LYS A 135 -14.85 10.98 15.68
CA LYS A 135 -15.96 11.86 16.10
C LYS A 135 -16.89 11.24 17.13
N ARG A 136 -17.18 9.93 17.01
CA ARG A 136 -18.11 9.21 17.91
C ARG A 136 -17.53 8.90 19.28
N ARG A 137 -16.22 9.09 19.45
CA ARG A 137 -15.53 8.76 20.70
C ARG A 137 -15.89 9.78 21.78
N SER A 138 -16.24 9.30 22.97
CA SER A 138 -16.33 10.14 24.15
C SER A 138 -14.93 10.50 24.66
N GLU A 139 -14.67 11.77 25.00
CA GLU A 139 -13.40 12.32 25.52
C GLU A 139 -12.96 11.74 26.90
N LYS A 140 -13.54 10.63 27.34
CA LYS A 140 -13.32 10.03 28.67
C LYS A 140 -12.03 9.18 28.75
N GLY A 141 -11.05 9.45 27.88
CA GLY A 141 -9.78 8.72 27.80
C GLY A 141 -8.63 9.40 28.57
N PRO A 142 -7.54 8.67 28.87
CA PRO A 142 -6.32 9.29 29.36
C PRO A 142 -5.75 10.31 28.34
N GLU A 143 -5.20 11.42 28.81
CA GLU A 143 -4.65 12.50 27.96
C GLU A 143 -3.65 12.01 26.90
N TRP A 144 -2.76 11.07 27.25
CA TRP A 144 -1.79 10.53 26.29
C TRP A 144 -2.46 9.80 25.11
N LEU A 145 -3.63 9.21 25.32
CA LEU A 145 -4.38 8.52 24.26
C LEU A 145 -5.02 9.53 23.31
N GLU A 146 -5.53 10.65 23.84
CA GLU A 146 -6.01 11.79 23.06
C GLU A 146 -4.91 12.32 22.13
N GLU A 147 -3.70 12.47 22.67
CA GLU A 147 -2.55 12.91 21.88
C GLU A 147 -2.20 11.96 20.73
N VAL A 148 -2.24 10.65 20.99
CA VAL A 148 -2.02 9.63 19.95
C VAL A 148 -3.07 9.75 18.85
N TRP A 149 -4.35 9.86 19.21
CA TRP A 149 -5.42 10.01 18.22
C TRP A 149 -5.27 11.28 17.40
N ARG A 150 -4.94 12.41 18.03
CA ARG A 150 -4.71 13.69 17.35
C ARG A 150 -3.59 13.57 16.31
N ARG A 151 -2.47 12.94 16.67
CA ARG A 151 -1.35 12.72 15.75
C ARG A 151 -1.69 11.77 14.61
N GLN A 152 -2.40 10.67 14.89
CA GLN A 152 -2.86 9.75 13.85
C GLN A 152 -3.84 10.42 12.88
N LYS A 153 -4.76 11.24 13.40
CA LYS A 153 -5.67 12.04 12.59
C LYS A 153 -4.88 12.96 11.65
N HIS A 154 -3.93 13.72 12.19
CA HIS A 154 -3.12 14.63 11.39
C HIS A 154 -2.35 13.90 10.28
N TYR A 155 -1.73 12.77 10.60
CA TYR A 155 -1.03 11.94 9.61
C TYR A 155 -1.96 11.47 8.47
N LEU A 156 -3.14 10.96 8.81
CA LEU A 156 -4.10 10.47 7.81
C LEU A 156 -4.67 11.61 6.96
N GLU A 157 -4.92 12.77 7.54
CA GLU A 157 -5.34 13.97 6.80
C GLU A 157 -4.26 14.46 5.83
N GLN A 158 -2.97 14.36 6.22
CA GLN A 158 -1.87 14.69 5.30
C GLN A 158 -1.74 13.67 4.16
N LEU A 159 -1.85 12.37 4.44
CA LEU A 159 -1.88 11.36 3.37
C LEU A 159 -3.07 11.54 2.42
N ASP A 160 -4.22 11.93 2.95
CA ASP A 160 -5.39 12.23 2.14
C ASP A 160 -5.15 13.40 1.20
N MET A 161 -4.55 14.49 1.71
CA MET A 161 -4.16 15.63 0.90
C MET A 161 -3.19 15.25 -0.25
N LEU A 162 -2.24 14.35 0.02
CA LEU A 162 -1.33 13.83 -1.00
C LEU A 162 -2.08 12.99 -2.05
N THR A 163 -3.01 12.15 -1.61
CA THR A 163 -3.86 11.34 -2.50
C THR A 163 -4.79 12.21 -3.35
N GLU A 164 -5.37 13.27 -2.78
CA GLU A 164 -6.15 14.28 -3.51
C GLU A 164 -5.30 15.00 -4.56
N THR A 165 -4.06 15.30 -4.22
CA THR A 165 -3.13 15.95 -5.14
C THR A 165 -2.91 15.09 -6.38
N LEU A 166 -2.82 13.76 -6.24
CA LEU A 166 -2.78 12.85 -7.41
C LEU A 166 -4.04 12.98 -8.26
N LYS A 167 -5.23 12.95 -7.66
CA LYS A 167 -6.51 13.06 -8.40
C LYS A 167 -6.61 14.37 -9.16
N VAL A 168 -6.31 15.50 -8.51
CA VAL A 168 -6.35 16.84 -9.12
C VAL A 168 -5.36 16.98 -10.27
N ARG A 169 -4.21 16.29 -10.20
CA ARG A 169 -3.20 16.27 -11.27
C ARG A 169 -3.53 15.32 -12.43
N GLY A 170 -4.64 14.58 -12.36
CA GLY A 170 -4.98 13.56 -13.35
C GLY A 170 -4.15 12.28 -13.22
N HIS A 171 -3.52 12.04 -12.08
CA HIS A 171 -2.72 10.86 -11.81
C HIS A 171 -3.50 9.68 -11.19
N VAL A 172 -4.83 9.74 -11.30
CA VAL A 172 -5.73 8.66 -10.93
C VAL A 172 -6.49 8.24 -12.19
N PHE A 173 -6.42 6.96 -12.53
CA PHE A 173 -7.00 6.42 -13.76
C PHE A 173 -8.03 5.33 -13.47
N ASP A 174 -9.01 5.21 -14.36
CA ASP A 174 -10.00 4.14 -14.37
C ASP A 174 -10.40 3.80 -15.81
N PHE A 175 -10.48 2.50 -16.08
CA PHE A 175 -10.91 1.87 -17.31
C PHE A 175 -12.01 0.83 -17.05
N SER A 176 -12.68 0.89 -15.89
CA SER A 176 -13.77 -0.03 -15.55
C SER A 176 -14.93 0.00 -16.56
N ASP A 177 -15.15 1.13 -17.23
CA ASP A 177 -16.15 1.29 -18.30
C ASP A 177 -15.68 0.76 -19.68
N ASP A 178 -14.42 0.33 -19.82
CA ASP A 178 -13.91 -0.22 -21.09
C ASP A 178 -14.50 -1.63 -21.32
N PRO A 179 -15.07 -1.93 -22.51
CA PRO A 179 -15.62 -3.26 -22.79
C PRO A 179 -14.62 -4.42 -22.61
N MET A 180 -13.31 -4.16 -22.76
CA MET A 180 -12.26 -5.15 -22.53
C MET A 180 -12.04 -5.46 -21.05
N PHE A 181 -12.43 -4.56 -20.14
CA PHE A 181 -12.25 -4.72 -18.71
C PHE A 181 -12.92 -6.01 -18.22
N ASP A 182 -14.19 -6.20 -18.55
CA ASP A 182 -14.96 -7.39 -18.19
C ASP A 182 -14.44 -8.66 -18.86
N GLU A 183 -13.92 -8.55 -20.10
CA GLU A 183 -13.33 -9.69 -20.82
C GLU A 183 -12.07 -10.21 -20.12
N ILE A 184 -11.17 -9.30 -19.73
CA ILE A 184 -9.93 -9.63 -19.01
C ILE A 184 -10.25 -10.22 -17.64
N ILE A 185 -11.18 -9.61 -16.88
CA ILE A 185 -11.58 -10.13 -15.56
C ILE A 185 -12.18 -11.54 -15.69
N THR A 186 -13.08 -11.74 -16.65
CA THR A 186 -13.73 -13.05 -16.87
C THR A 186 -12.69 -14.12 -17.21
N LEU A 187 -11.74 -13.81 -18.10
CA LEU A 187 -10.62 -14.68 -18.41
C LEU A 187 -9.81 -15.04 -17.16
N CYS A 188 -9.38 -14.02 -16.40
CA CYS A 188 -8.54 -14.23 -15.23
C CYS A 188 -9.24 -15.07 -14.16
N ARG A 189 -10.52 -14.78 -13.87
CA ARG A 189 -11.35 -15.60 -12.97
C ARG A 189 -11.45 -17.04 -13.46
N SER A 190 -11.69 -17.27 -14.75
CA SER A 190 -11.79 -18.63 -15.29
C SER A 190 -10.50 -19.46 -15.12
N LYS A 191 -9.33 -18.81 -15.14
CA LYS A 191 -8.01 -19.46 -15.09
C LYS A 191 -7.43 -19.55 -13.69
N LEU A 192 -7.82 -18.63 -12.80
CA LEU A 192 -7.21 -18.47 -11.48
C LEU A 192 -8.17 -18.73 -10.31
N ASN A 193 -9.46 -18.94 -10.55
CA ASN A 193 -10.40 -19.33 -9.49
C ASN A 193 -10.00 -20.69 -8.90
N GLY A 194 -9.57 -20.65 -7.63
CA GLY A 194 -9.29 -21.82 -6.82
C GLY A 194 -9.55 -21.54 -5.35
N ASN A 195 -9.70 -22.60 -4.55
CA ASN A 195 -9.94 -22.50 -3.10
C ASN A 195 -8.68 -22.13 -2.28
N ASP A 196 -7.64 -21.63 -2.93
CA ASP A 196 -6.42 -21.19 -2.28
C ASP A 196 -6.66 -19.85 -1.55
N PRO A 197 -6.32 -19.72 -0.26
CA PRO A 197 -6.39 -18.44 0.45
C PRO A 197 -5.47 -17.34 -0.12
N GLU A 198 -4.54 -17.65 -1.02
CA GLU A 198 -3.77 -16.69 -1.84
C GLU A 198 -4.35 -16.46 -3.25
N SER A 199 -5.55 -16.97 -3.55
CA SER A 199 -6.24 -16.69 -4.81
C SER A 199 -6.52 -15.18 -4.95
N PRO A 200 -6.35 -14.61 -6.17
CA PRO A 200 -6.71 -13.22 -6.40
C PRO A 200 -8.21 -12.99 -6.18
N ASN A 201 -8.54 -11.82 -5.65
CA ASN A 201 -9.89 -11.33 -5.44
C ASN A 201 -10.27 -10.27 -6.49
N ASP A 202 -11.52 -9.80 -6.45
CA ASP A 202 -12.05 -8.85 -7.44
C ASP A 202 -11.29 -7.53 -7.51
N VAL A 203 -10.77 -7.03 -6.38
CA VAL A 203 -9.93 -5.83 -6.35
C VAL A 203 -8.61 -6.08 -7.06
N ASP A 204 -8.00 -7.26 -6.85
CA ASP A 204 -6.74 -7.62 -7.49
C ASP A 204 -6.91 -7.71 -9.02
N TYR A 205 -7.99 -8.34 -9.48
CA TYR A 205 -8.32 -8.41 -10.90
C TYR A 205 -8.59 -7.04 -11.49
N GLY A 206 -9.40 -6.21 -10.81
CA GLY A 206 -9.73 -4.86 -11.26
C GLY A 206 -8.48 -4.00 -11.39
N PHE A 207 -7.61 -4.01 -10.37
CA PHE A 207 -6.34 -3.28 -10.38
C PHE A 207 -5.46 -3.66 -11.57
N VAL A 208 -5.14 -4.94 -11.74
CA VAL A 208 -4.24 -5.39 -12.83
C VAL A 208 -4.85 -5.12 -14.20
N THR A 209 -6.17 -5.30 -14.34
CA THR A 209 -6.89 -5.02 -15.59
C THR A 209 -6.81 -3.54 -15.95
N ASN A 210 -7.06 -2.67 -14.97
CA ASN A 210 -6.90 -1.22 -15.10
C ASN A 210 -5.49 -0.85 -15.59
N VAL A 211 -4.45 -1.48 -15.03
CA VAL A 211 -3.06 -1.25 -15.47
C VAL A 211 -2.83 -1.69 -16.91
N CYS A 212 -3.28 -2.89 -17.28
CA CYS A 212 -3.12 -3.39 -18.64
C CYS A 212 -3.82 -2.48 -19.66
N LEU A 213 -5.02 -1.99 -19.34
CA LEU A 213 -5.75 -1.07 -20.21
C LEU A 213 -5.11 0.33 -20.26
N LYS A 214 -4.53 0.83 -19.16
CA LYS A 214 -3.70 2.04 -19.18
C LYS A 214 -2.51 1.88 -20.12
N ALA A 215 -1.76 0.79 -19.98
CA ALA A 215 -0.63 0.48 -20.85
C ALA A 215 -1.04 0.43 -22.32
N TYR A 216 -2.16 -0.23 -22.61
CA TYR A 216 -2.72 -0.34 -23.96
C TYR A 216 -3.17 1.01 -24.54
N SER A 217 -3.92 1.81 -23.76
CA SER A 217 -4.42 3.12 -24.14
C SER A 217 -3.27 4.08 -24.50
N ASP A 218 -2.23 4.12 -23.66
CA ASP A 218 -1.06 4.96 -23.89
C ASP A 218 -0.10 4.40 -24.95
N ARG A 219 -0.24 3.11 -25.29
CA ARG A 219 0.67 2.35 -26.15
C ARG A 219 2.10 2.28 -25.62
N GLU A 220 2.26 2.28 -24.30
CA GLU A 220 3.56 2.32 -23.64
C GLU A 220 3.66 1.28 -22.51
N PRO A 221 4.87 0.71 -22.26
CA PRO A 221 5.11 -0.14 -21.12
C PRO A 221 4.88 0.59 -19.79
N LYS A 222 4.48 -0.16 -18.76
CA LYS A 222 4.21 0.36 -17.41
C LYS A 222 4.94 -0.46 -16.36
N THR A 223 5.17 0.11 -15.18
CA THR A 223 5.69 -0.64 -14.04
C THR A 223 4.71 -0.62 -12.87
N ILE A 224 4.23 -1.78 -12.46
CA ILE A 224 3.49 -1.97 -11.23
C ILE A 224 4.46 -2.13 -10.06
N TRP A 225 4.27 -1.33 -9.02
CA TRP A 225 4.94 -1.46 -7.73
C TRP A 225 4.01 -2.15 -6.74
N SER A 226 4.11 -3.47 -6.71
CA SER A 226 3.31 -4.34 -5.86
C SER A 226 4.12 -5.60 -5.57
N GLY A 227 4.21 -5.99 -4.31
CA GLY A 227 4.75 -7.28 -3.89
C GLY A 227 3.75 -8.42 -3.85
N ASP A 228 2.54 -8.23 -4.39
CA ASP A 228 1.44 -9.19 -4.23
C ASP A 228 1.65 -10.32 -5.21
N ARG A 229 1.85 -11.53 -4.68
CA ARG A 229 2.08 -12.71 -5.53
C ARG A 229 0.92 -12.97 -6.49
N HIS A 230 -0.29 -12.62 -6.09
CA HIS A 230 -1.46 -12.75 -6.93
C HIS A 230 -1.44 -11.78 -8.13
N VAL A 231 -0.83 -10.59 -8.01
CA VAL A 231 -0.63 -9.67 -9.15
C VAL A 231 0.24 -10.32 -10.22
N LEU A 232 1.34 -10.97 -9.81
CA LEU A 232 2.17 -11.74 -10.75
C LEU A 232 1.39 -12.85 -11.44
N ARG A 233 0.55 -13.58 -10.69
CA ARG A 233 -0.28 -14.65 -11.25
C ARG A 233 -1.29 -14.14 -12.27
N ILE A 234 -1.90 -12.97 -12.03
CA ILE A 234 -2.83 -12.33 -12.97
C ILE A 234 -2.08 -11.89 -14.23
N LEU A 235 -0.94 -11.20 -14.10
CA LEU A 235 -0.11 -10.81 -15.25
C LEU A 235 0.34 -12.03 -16.06
N ASP A 236 0.76 -13.12 -15.42
CA ASP A 236 1.12 -14.37 -16.11
C ASP A 236 -0.08 -14.95 -16.90
N ALA A 237 -1.28 -14.92 -16.33
CA ALA A 237 -2.49 -15.36 -17.01
C ALA A 237 -2.82 -14.49 -18.24
N ILE A 238 -2.58 -13.18 -18.16
CA ILE A 238 -2.81 -12.22 -19.26
C ILE A 238 -1.75 -12.37 -20.36
N TYR A 239 -0.46 -12.47 -20.03
CA TYR A 239 0.60 -12.47 -21.05
C TYR A 239 0.93 -13.85 -21.61
N ASN A 240 0.88 -14.91 -20.80
CA ASN A 240 1.38 -16.23 -21.20
C ASN A 240 0.26 -17.24 -21.46
N ARG A 241 -0.96 -16.95 -21.03
CA ARG A 241 -2.07 -17.90 -21.11
C ARG A 241 -3.34 -17.26 -21.66
N SER A 242 -3.35 -16.06 -22.20
CA SER A 242 -4.62 -15.43 -22.62
C SER A 242 -5.13 -15.94 -23.96
N ASP A 243 -6.45 -16.08 -24.06
CA ASP A 243 -7.16 -16.22 -25.33
C ASP A 243 -7.58 -14.85 -25.91
N LEU A 244 -7.07 -13.77 -25.30
CA LEU A 244 -7.34 -12.40 -25.72
C LEU A 244 -6.74 -12.19 -27.11
N LYS A 245 -7.51 -11.53 -27.98
CA LYS A 245 -7.08 -11.23 -29.35
C LYS A 245 -6.17 -10.01 -29.46
N ILE A 246 -5.85 -9.39 -28.31
CA ILE A 246 -5.15 -8.11 -28.22
C ILE A 246 -3.82 -8.33 -27.52
N GLU A 247 -2.80 -7.66 -28.03
CA GLU A 247 -1.46 -7.65 -27.46
C GLU A 247 -1.29 -6.39 -26.60
N PHE A 248 -1.01 -6.58 -25.32
CA PHE A 248 -0.74 -5.49 -24.40
C PHE A 248 0.73 -5.08 -24.46
N PRO A 249 1.04 -3.77 -24.40
CA PRO A 249 2.39 -3.32 -24.05
C PRO A 249 2.85 -3.96 -22.73
N ARG A 250 4.16 -4.14 -22.58
CA ARG A 250 4.72 -4.86 -21.44
C ARG A 250 4.40 -4.15 -20.12
N VAL A 251 3.76 -4.86 -19.20
CA VAL A 251 3.62 -4.44 -17.80
C VAL A 251 4.66 -5.17 -16.96
N ASN A 252 5.59 -4.42 -16.39
CA ASN A 252 6.61 -4.92 -15.48
C ASN A 252 6.07 -4.97 -14.05
N LEU A 253 6.41 -6.00 -13.29
CA LEU A 253 6.12 -6.07 -11.87
C LEU A 253 7.41 -5.93 -11.06
N ARG A 254 7.46 -4.96 -10.16
CA ARG A 254 8.50 -4.82 -9.13
C ARG A 254 8.01 -5.48 -7.84
N ALA A 255 8.23 -6.79 -7.80
CA ALA A 255 7.50 -7.74 -6.96
C ALA A 255 8.02 -7.96 -5.54
N THR A 256 8.07 -6.97 -4.64
CA THR A 256 8.46 -7.28 -3.24
C THR A 256 7.74 -6.45 -2.21
N TYR A 257 7.11 -7.07 -1.22
CA TYR A 257 6.53 -6.34 -0.08
C TYR A 257 7.33 -6.38 1.20
N SER A 258 8.31 -7.28 1.33
CA SER A 258 9.05 -7.34 2.58
C SER A 258 9.68 -5.96 2.79
N PRO A 259 9.25 -5.19 3.81
CA PRO A 259 9.80 -3.85 4.04
C PRO A 259 11.31 -3.94 4.26
N ARG A 260 11.78 -5.08 4.79
CA ARG A 260 13.19 -5.44 4.88
C ARG A 260 13.83 -5.69 3.52
N ASN A 261 13.13 -6.38 2.61
CA ASN A 261 13.67 -6.67 1.28
C ASN A 261 13.64 -5.46 0.36
N PHE A 262 12.74 -4.49 0.53
CA PHE A 262 12.82 -3.24 -0.23
C PHE A 262 14.20 -2.58 -0.04
N ALA A 263 14.71 -2.50 1.20
CA ALA A 263 16.07 -2.02 1.46
C ALA A 263 17.18 -2.91 0.85
N TYR A 264 16.95 -4.21 0.64
CA TYR A 264 17.91 -5.14 0.01
C TYR A 264 17.82 -5.20 -1.54
N LEU A 265 16.67 -4.85 -2.12
CA LEU A 265 16.43 -4.87 -3.57
C LEU A 265 16.76 -3.55 -4.22
N PHE A 266 16.81 -2.49 -3.42
CA PHE A 266 17.35 -1.21 -3.80
C PHE A 266 18.82 -1.22 -3.40
N PRO A 267 19.75 -1.01 -4.35
CA PRO A 267 21.16 -1.23 -4.09
C PRO A 267 21.65 -0.31 -2.97
N LEU A 268 22.39 -0.93 -2.03
CA LEU A 268 23.20 -0.22 -1.05
C LEU A 268 24.53 0.09 -1.73
N SER A 269 24.83 1.37 -1.93
CA SER A 269 26.10 1.85 -2.50
C SER A 269 27.18 2.03 -1.45
#